data_AF-A0A963I783-F1
#
_entry.id   AF-A0A963I783-F1
#
_cell.length_a   1.000
_cell.length_b   1.000
_cell.length_c   1.000
_cell.angle_alpha   90.00
_cell.angle_beta   90.00
_cell.angle_gamma   90.00
#
_symmetry.space_group_name_H-M   'P 1'
#
loop_
_entity.id
_entity.type
_entity.pdbx_description
1 polymer ?
#
loop_
_entity_poly.entity_id
_entity_poly.type
_entity_poly.pdbx_seq_one_letter_code
_entity_poly.pdbx_strand_id
1 'polypeptide(L)'
;MNRLLNHLLPLLAIIGLVAQALAASPLHPLEAYKMQARSLDPQTIEVVFDIHEDYYLYKANFRFKSNVPEVVFGTPDLPPGKAKHDEFFGDVEIYRDELRFRLPVQAGATPAFQLTVVAQGC
;
A
#
# COMPACT_ATOMS: atom_id res chain seq x y z
N MET A 1 -55.27 -42.02 16.15
CA MET A 1 -54.84 -41.80 14.75
C MET A 1 -55.04 -40.32 14.42
N ASN A 2 -53.97 -39.53 14.60
CA ASN A 2 -53.97 -38.09 14.40
C ASN A 2 -54.12 -37.75 12.92
N ARG A 3 -55.11 -36.93 12.58
CA ARG A 3 -55.19 -36.25 11.28
C ARG A 3 -55.19 -34.75 11.51
N LEU A 4 -54.02 -34.17 11.25
CA LEU A 4 -53.80 -32.93 10.47
C LEU A 4 -54.62 -31.72 10.92
N LEU A 5 -54.10 -30.85 11.79
CA LEU A 5 -52.95 -29.94 11.64
C LEU A 5 -53.18 -28.80 10.63
N ASN A 6 -53.07 -27.58 11.17
CA ASN A 6 -52.87 -26.27 10.55
C ASN A 6 -54.04 -25.49 9.92
N HIS A 7 -54.69 -24.69 10.78
CA HIS A 7 -55.21 -23.38 10.42
C HIS A 7 -54.13 -22.30 10.55
N LEU A 8 -54.12 -21.38 9.58
CA LEU A 8 -53.63 -19.99 9.58
C LEU A 8 -52.33 -19.64 10.33
N LEU A 9 -51.32 -19.19 9.57
CA LEU A 9 -50.71 -17.87 9.81
C LEU A 9 -50.12 -17.32 8.49
N PRO A 10 -50.62 -16.19 7.94
CA PRO A 10 -49.99 -15.51 6.81
C PRO A 10 -48.83 -14.63 7.29
N LEU A 11 -47.90 -14.33 6.38
CA LEU A 11 -47.04 -13.14 6.39
C LEU A 11 -46.03 -13.01 7.55
N LEU A 12 -44.86 -13.67 7.46
CA LEU A 12 -43.60 -13.15 8.06
C LEU A 12 -42.35 -13.87 7.51
N ALA A 13 -42.19 -13.94 6.19
CA ALA A 13 -40.94 -14.40 5.57
C ALA A 13 -40.28 -13.30 4.72
N ILE A 14 -40.46 -12.05 5.15
CA ILE A 14 -39.68 -10.90 4.72
C ILE A 14 -39.05 -10.39 6.02
N ILE A 15 -37.76 -10.07 6.00
CA ILE A 15 -36.90 -9.70 7.14
C ILE A 15 -36.14 -10.91 7.72
N GLY A 16 -35.04 -11.25 7.07
CA GLY A 16 -34.07 -12.18 7.63
C GLY A 16 -32.86 -12.32 6.74
N LEU A 17 -31.79 -11.61 7.08
CA LEU A 17 -30.43 -11.82 6.61
C LEU A 17 -30.02 -11.15 5.27
N VAL A 18 -30.10 -9.82 5.23
CA VAL A 18 -29.06 -9.05 4.55
C VAL A 18 -28.24 -8.37 5.64
N ALA A 19 -27.40 -9.16 6.32
CA ALA A 19 -26.26 -8.59 7.03
C ALA A 19 -25.21 -8.28 5.95
N GLN A 20 -25.36 -7.14 5.27
CA GLN A 20 -24.22 -6.59 4.53
C GLN A 20 -23.19 -6.25 5.59
N ALA A 21 -22.12 -7.04 5.67
CA ALA A 21 -20.94 -6.65 6.40
C ALA A 21 -20.55 -5.27 5.87
N LEU A 22 -20.67 -4.24 6.71
CA LEU A 22 -20.14 -2.91 6.44
C LEU A 22 -18.61 -3.04 6.51
N ALA A 23 -17.99 -3.67 5.51
CA ALA A 23 -16.57 -3.50 5.30
C ALA A 23 -16.38 -2.01 5.00
N ALA A 24 -15.55 -1.34 5.82
CA ALA A 24 -15.16 0.03 5.53
C ALA A 24 -14.60 0.08 4.10
N SER A 25 -14.92 1.14 3.37
CA SER A 25 -14.29 1.35 2.06
C SER A 25 -12.77 1.41 2.24
N PRO A 26 -11.99 0.85 1.31
CA PRO A 26 -10.53 0.91 1.41
C PRO A 26 -10.09 2.38 1.48
N LEU A 27 -9.07 2.64 2.30
CA LEU A 27 -8.45 3.96 2.41
C LEU A 27 -7.95 4.45 1.06
N HIS A 28 -7.96 5.76 0.89
CA HIS A 28 -7.31 6.36 -0.27
C HIS A 28 -5.79 6.09 -0.20
N PRO A 29 -5.08 5.85 -1.31
CA PRO A 29 -3.66 5.50 -1.27
C PRO A 29 -2.77 6.49 -0.51
N LEU A 30 -3.06 7.79 -0.59
CA LEU A 30 -2.30 8.82 0.14
C LEU A 30 -2.55 8.81 1.67
N GLU A 31 -3.62 8.17 2.12
CA GLU A 31 -3.89 7.93 3.54
C GLU A 31 -3.22 6.64 4.02
N ALA A 32 -3.23 5.60 3.19
CA ALA A 32 -2.61 4.31 3.47
C ALA A 32 -1.08 4.35 3.41
N TYR A 33 -0.50 5.21 2.56
CA TYR A 33 0.93 5.29 2.30
C TYR A 33 1.42 6.74 2.35
N LYS A 34 1.63 7.26 3.55
CA LYS A 34 2.07 8.65 3.73
C LYS A 34 3.57 8.74 3.44
N MET A 35 3.92 9.24 2.26
CA MET A 35 5.31 9.36 1.82
C MET A 35 5.87 10.75 2.12
N GLN A 36 7.12 10.78 2.59
CA GLN A 36 7.93 11.97 2.76
C GLN A 36 9.32 11.74 2.19
N ALA A 37 9.93 12.80 1.63
CA ALA A 37 11.30 12.75 1.14
C ALA A 37 12.06 14.03 1.49
N ARG A 38 13.33 13.89 1.85
CA ARG A 38 14.23 15.02 2.11
C ARG A 38 15.64 14.76 1.62
N SER A 39 16.33 15.79 1.14
CA SER A 39 17.77 15.71 0.87
C SER A 39 18.52 15.65 2.20
N LEU A 40 19.39 14.63 2.35
CA LEU A 40 20.35 14.55 3.45
C LEU A 40 21.63 15.30 3.10
N ASP A 41 22.03 15.20 1.84
CA ASP A 41 23.18 15.85 1.22
C ASP A 41 22.94 15.95 -0.32
N PRO A 42 23.84 16.58 -1.09
CA PRO A 42 23.66 16.75 -2.54
C PRO A 42 23.49 15.46 -3.35
N GLN A 43 23.87 14.30 -2.80
CA GLN A 43 23.87 13.01 -3.49
C GLN A 43 22.97 11.97 -2.83
N THR A 44 22.24 12.34 -1.77
CA THR A 44 21.44 11.39 -0.99
C THR A 44 20.10 11.98 -0.61
N ILE A 45 19.03 11.26 -0.97
CA ILE A 45 17.67 11.54 -0.53
C ILE A 45 17.26 10.47 0.49
N GLU A 46 16.72 10.88 1.63
CA GLU A 46 15.97 9.98 2.51
C GLU A 46 14.52 9.94 2.06
N VAL A 47 13.99 8.73 1.88
CA VAL A 47 12.57 8.49 1.60
C VAL A 47 11.99 7.69 2.76
N VAL A 48 10.83 8.15 3.26
CA VAL A 48 10.09 7.53 4.36
C VAL A 48 8.66 7.31 3.93
N PHE A 49 8.13 6.12 4.21
CA PHE A 49 6.70 5.82 4.11
C PHE A 49 6.19 5.42 5.49
N ASP A 50 5.17 6.13 5.98
CA ASP A 50 4.33 5.65 7.08
C ASP A 50 3.17 4.86 6.45
N ILE A 51 3.12 3.56 6.73
CA ILE A 51 2.19 2.61 6.14
C ILE A 51 1.11 2.29 7.17
N HIS A 52 -0.15 2.48 6.80
CA HIS A 52 -1.28 2.14 7.66
C HIS A 52 -1.27 0.64 8.01
N GLU A 53 -1.69 0.28 9.22
CA GLU A 53 -1.52 -1.07 9.79
C GLU A 53 -2.12 -2.19 8.92
N ASP A 54 -3.24 -1.93 8.27
CA ASP A 54 -3.92 -2.88 7.38
C ASP A 54 -3.24 -3.07 6.02
N TYR A 55 -2.28 -2.21 5.67
CA TYR A 55 -1.67 -2.13 4.34
C TYR A 55 -0.21 -2.56 4.34
N TYR A 56 0.32 -2.84 3.15
CA TYR A 56 1.73 -3.15 2.96
C TYR A 56 2.26 -2.72 1.59
N LEU A 57 3.55 -2.39 1.50
CA LEU A 57 4.25 -2.09 0.24
C LEU A 57 5.06 -3.29 -0.24
N TYR A 58 5.04 -3.58 -1.54
CA TYR A 58 5.91 -4.60 -2.15
C TYR A 58 7.34 -4.08 -2.31
N LYS A 59 8.33 -4.87 -1.89
CA LYS A 59 9.75 -4.50 -2.01
C LYS A 59 10.23 -4.34 -3.45
N ALA A 60 9.74 -5.19 -4.36
CA ALA A 60 10.22 -5.25 -5.75
C ALA A 60 9.77 -4.08 -6.63
N ASN A 61 8.85 -3.21 -6.17
CA ASN A 61 8.08 -2.32 -7.04
C ASN A 61 8.29 -0.83 -6.77
N PHE A 62 9.54 -0.42 -6.51
CA PHE A 62 9.90 1.00 -6.44
C PHE A 62 10.46 1.50 -7.78
N ARG A 63 9.98 2.66 -8.24
CA ARG A 63 10.57 3.38 -9.37
C ARG A 63 10.72 4.85 -9.02
N PHE A 64 11.84 5.44 -9.42
CA PHE A 64 12.19 6.82 -9.13
C PHE A 64 12.41 7.58 -10.44
N LYS A 65 11.82 8.77 -10.54
CA LYS A 65 11.95 9.64 -11.71
C LYS A 65 12.17 11.08 -11.27
N SER A 66 12.95 11.79 -12.06
CA SER A 66 13.11 13.24 -11.95
C SER A 66 12.41 13.91 -13.12
N ASN A 67 11.94 15.14 -12.93
CA ASN A 67 11.51 16.00 -14.04
C ASN A 67 12.71 16.59 -14.81
N VAL A 68 13.93 16.45 -14.29
CA VAL A 68 15.19 16.88 -14.92
C VAL A 68 15.94 15.65 -15.45
N PRO A 69 16.18 15.52 -16.77
CA PRO A 69 16.77 14.34 -17.40
C PRO A 69 18.18 13.97 -16.90
N GLU A 70 18.97 14.96 -16.51
CA GLU A 70 20.35 14.78 -16.04
C GLU A 70 20.41 14.17 -14.63
N VAL A 71 19.30 14.17 -13.90
CA VAL A 71 19.21 13.61 -12.55
C VAL A 71 18.90 12.13 -12.65
N VAL A 72 19.92 11.31 -12.42
CA VAL A 72 19.83 9.86 -12.41
C VAL A 72 19.93 9.35 -10.98
N PHE A 73 19.06 8.40 -10.62
CA PHE A 73 19.09 7.76 -9.30
C PHE A 73 19.90 6.46 -9.35
N GLY A 74 20.66 6.20 -8.29
CA GLY A 74 21.32 4.91 -8.06
C GLY A 74 20.37 3.87 -7.48
N THR A 75 20.92 2.71 -7.14
CA THR A 75 20.18 1.66 -6.43
C THR A 75 19.78 2.13 -5.04
N PRO A 76 18.49 2.07 -4.65
CA PRO A 76 18.07 2.43 -3.30
C PRO A 76 18.60 1.41 -2.28
N ASP A 77 18.99 1.90 -1.11
CA ASP A 77 19.40 1.07 0.03
C ASP A 77 18.18 0.60 0.82
N LEU A 78 17.41 -0.30 0.20
CA LEU A 78 16.20 -0.87 0.78
C LEU A 78 16.55 -1.89 1.87
N PRO A 79 15.95 -1.80 3.08
CA PRO A 79 16.18 -2.79 4.13
C PRO A 79 15.64 -4.18 3.76
N PRO A 80 15.96 -5.22 4.53
CA PRO A 80 15.28 -6.52 4.41
C PRO A 80 13.76 -6.37 4.59
N GLY A 81 12.97 -6.99 3.71
CA GLY A 81 11.52 -7.02 3.82
C GLY A 81 11.05 -8.19 4.68
N LYS A 82 9.75 -8.23 4.98
CA LYS A 82 9.08 -9.39 5.59
C LYS A 82 8.57 -10.29 4.46
N ALA A 83 8.86 -11.59 4.51
CA ALA A 83 8.26 -12.54 3.57
C ALA A 83 6.74 -12.63 3.80
N LYS A 84 5.97 -12.66 2.72
CA LYS A 84 4.52 -12.84 2.73
C LYS A 84 4.13 -13.70 1.54
N HIS A 85 3.19 -14.62 1.76
CA HIS A 85 2.45 -15.25 0.68
C HIS A 85 1.12 -14.52 0.52
N ASP A 86 0.80 -14.05 -0.68
CA ASP A 86 -0.50 -13.44 -0.98
C ASP A 86 -1.16 -14.00 -2.23
N GLU A 87 -2.44 -13.68 -2.40
CA GLU A 87 -3.28 -14.21 -3.48
C GLU A 87 -3.01 -13.58 -4.85
N PHE A 88 -2.25 -12.48 -4.91
CA PHE A 88 -2.00 -11.72 -6.14
C PHE A 88 -0.67 -12.12 -6.79
N PHE A 89 0.36 -12.32 -5.98
CA PHE A 89 1.75 -12.52 -6.42
C PHE A 89 2.40 -13.75 -5.79
N GLY A 90 1.74 -14.46 -4.87
CA GLY A 90 2.32 -15.60 -4.18
C GLY A 90 3.38 -15.13 -3.19
N ASP A 91 4.58 -15.72 -3.26
CA ASP A 91 5.68 -15.40 -2.34
C ASP A 91 6.35 -14.07 -2.71
N VAL A 92 6.24 -13.10 -1.81
CA VAL A 92 6.75 -11.73 -1.96
C VAL A 92 7.49 -11.26 -0.70
N GLU A 93 8.32 -10.23 -0.86
CA GLU A 93 8.82 -9.42 0.27
C GLU A 93 8.05 -8.11 0.38
N ILE A 94 7.63 -7.78 1.59
CA ILE A 94 6.79 -6.61 1.88
C ILE A 94 7.34 -5.73 3.00
N TYR A 95 6.86 -4.49 3.07
CA TYR A 95 7.06 -3.57 4.18
C TYR A 95 5.73 -3.21 4.83
N ARG A 96 5.74 -3.06 6.16
CA ARG A 96 4.64 -2.61 7.02
C ARG A 96 5.20 -1.58 8.00
N ASP A 97 4.30 -0.88 8.68
CA ASP A 97 4.64 0.10 9.72
C ASP A 97 5.38 1.31 9.13
N GLU A 98 6.71 1.36 9.21
CA GLU A 98 7.55 2.38 8.58
C GLU A 98 8.52 1.71 7.61
N LEU A 99 8.64 2.28 6.40
CA LEU A 99 9.74 2.01 5.49
C LEU A 99 10.61 3.26 5.36
N ARG A 100 11.89 3.15 5.70
CA ARG A 100 12.90 4.20 5.54
C ARG A 100 14.09 3.67 4.75
N PHE A 101 14.50 4.42 3.75
CA PHE A 101 15.68 4.07 2.94
C PHE A 101 16.35 5.30 2.34
N ARG A 102 17.59 5.10 1.87
CA ARG A 102 18.36 6.11 1.14
C ARG A 102 18.27 5.86 -0.36
N LEU A 103 18.05 6.92 -1.12
CA LEU A 103 18.08 6.93 -2.56
C LEU A 103 19.28 7.75 -3.03
N PRO A 104 20.33 7.12 -3.57
CA PRO A 104 21.47 7.83 -4.12
C PRO A 104 21.08 8.62 -5.38
N VAL A 105 21.65 9.81 -5.53
CA VAL A 105 21.60 10.63 -6.74
C VAL A 105 22.99 10.58 -7.38
N GLN A 106 23.08 10.02 -8.58
CA GLN A 106 24.33 9.94 -9.33
C GLN A 106 24.66 11.34 -9.84
N ALA A 107 25.81 11.88 -9.43
CA ALA A 107 26.05 13.31 -9.51
C ALA A 107 26.60 13.80 -10.85
N GLY A 108 26.06 14.96 -11.25
CA GLY A 108 26.77 16.18 -11.66
C GLY A 108 26.27 17.35 -10.80
N ALA A 109 26.52 18.62 -11.17
CA ALA A 109 25.85 19.77 -10.54
C ALA A 109 24.33 19.62 -10.74
N THR A 110 23.61 19.23 -9.68
CA THR A 110 22.21 18.83 -9.81
C THR A 110 21.35 20.07 -9.59
N PRO A 111 20.65 20.60 -10.62
CA PRO A 111 19.70 21.69 -10.42
C PRO A 111 18.57 21.21 -9.50
N ALA A 112 17.81 22.13 -8.90
CA ALA A 112 16.61 21.75 -8.17
C ALA A 112 15.66 20.94 -9.07
N PHE A 113 15.14 19.82 -8.55
CA PHE A 113 14.28 18.90 -9.28
C PHE A 113 13.12 18.41 -8.42
N GLN A 114 12.09 17.89 -9.08
CA GLN A 114 10.98 17.19 -8.47
C GLN A 114 11.21 15.68 -8.54
N LEU A 115 11.22 15.03 -7.37
CA LEU A 115 11.25 13.58 -7.27
C LEU A 115 9.83 13.03 -7.42
N THR A 116 9.63 12.16 -8.40
CA THR A 116 8.47 11.27 -8.48
C THR A 116 8.85 9.89 -7.99
N VAL A 117 8.14 9.38 -6.99
CA VAL A 117 8.26 8.00 -6.50
C VAL A 117 7.03 7.23 -6.88
N VAL A 118 7.22 6.07 -7.51
CA VAL A 118 6.17 5.10 -7.76
C VAL A 118 6.41 3.90 -6.85
N ALA A 119 5.40 3.54 -6.08
CA ALA A 119 5.39 2.37 -5.21
C ALA A 119 4.06 1.63 -5.41
N GLN A 120 4.04 0.34 -5.04
CA GLN A 120 2.84 -0.48 -5.08
C GLN A 120 2.63 -1.13 -3.72
N GLY A 121 1.38 -1.13 -3.28
CA GLY A 121 0.96 -1.86 -2.09
C GLY A 121 -0.43 -2.46 -2.25
N CYS A 122 -0.87 -3.16 -1.22
CA CYS A 122 -2.19 -3.74 -1.10
C CYS A 122 -2.72 -3.55 0.33
#